data_AF-A0AAD4JRR4-F1
#
_entry.id   AF-A0AAD4JRR4-F1
#
_cell.length_a   1.000
_cell.length_b   1.000
_cell.length_c   1.000
_cell.angle_alpha   90.00
_cell.angle_beta   90.00
_cell.angle_gamma   90.00
#
_symmetry.space_group_name_H-M   'P 1'
#
loop_
_entity.id
_entity.type
_entity.pdbx_description
1 polymer ?
#
loop_
_entity_poly.entity_id
_entity_poly.type
_entity_poly.pdbx_seq_one_letter_code
_entity_poly.pdbx_strand_id
1 'polypeptide(L)'
;MAQNKGSKIRKHNLAFLNRRSMENKQMFEKVNKLASKLDILEKDLNTAKSYRLSSLNTDAQIKLDTYLTYVNSTLFWMHLKLNGSDMSSHYILHDLRRAKDMLAREKAMNDSLTAPRLDISASQRFIASGMHTRFIEMDGIMVTKEQYKRSLAECANIN
;
A
#
# COMPACT_ATOMS: atom_id res chain seq x y z
N MET A 1 -49.66 -45.44 -42.25
CA MET A 1 -49.20 -44.08 -41.90
C MET A 1 -48.86 -44.05 -40.41
N ALA A 2 -47.58 -44.18 -40.05
CA ALA A 2 -47.13 -44.10 -38.66
C ALA A 2 -46.56 -42.69 -38.41
N GLN A 3 -47.27 -41.88 -37.62
CA GLN A 3 -46.81 -40.55 -37.22
C GLN A 3 -45.71 -40.71 -36.17
N ASN A 4 -44.50 -40.32 -36.55
CA ASN A 4 -43.32 -40.24 -35.70
C ASN A 4 -43.57 -39.20 -34.59
N LYS A 5 -43.80 -39.67 -33.37
CA LYS A 5 -43.94 -38.80 -32.18
C LYS A 5 -42.56 -38.27 -31.81
N GLY A 6 -42.19 -37.13 -32.40
CA GLY A 6 -41.02 -36.35 -32.02
C GLY A 6 -41.04 -36.09 -30.51
N SER A 7 -40.02 -36.61 -29.84
CA SER A 7 -39.77 -36.44 -28.41
C SER A 7 -39.72 -34.95 -28.06
N LYS A 8 -40.79 -34.46 -27.43
CA LYS A 8 -40.93 -33.09 -26.94
C LYS A 8 -40.10 -32.95 -25.66
N ILE A 9 -38.77 -33.03 -25.78
CA ILE A 9 -37.87 -32.73 -24.67
C ILE A 9 -38.17 -31.29 -24.24
N ARG A 10 -38.64 -31.15 -23.00
CA ARG A 10 -39.15 -29.90 -22.43
C ARG A 10 -38.07 -28.82 -22.54
N LYS A 11 -38.27 -27.80 -23.39
CA LYS A 11 -37.37 -26.65 -23.58
C LYS A 11 -36.92 -26.00 -22.26
N HIS A 12 -37.71 -26.13 -21.20
CA HIS A 12 -37.42 -25.66 -19.85
C HIS A 12 -36.17 -26.29 -19.21
N ASN A 13 -35.84 -27.54 -19.56
CA ASN A 13 -34.66 -28.24 -19.03
C ASN A 13 -33.36 -27.82 -19.76
N LEU A 14 -33.45 -27.45 -21.03
CA LEU A 14 -32.32 -26.97 -21.82
C LEU A 14 -31.79 -25.62 -21.33
N ALA A 15 -32.67 -24.71 -20.92
CA ALA A 15 -32.26 -23.41 -20.36
C ALA A 15 -31.45 -23.58 -19.07
N PHE A 16 -31.87 -24.50 -18.21
CA PHE A 16 -31.17 -24.83 -16.97
C PHE A 16 -29.80 -25.47 -17.20
N LEU A 17 -29.71 -26.43 -18.13
CA LEU A 17 -28.45 -27.06 -18.52
C LEU A 17 -27.48 -26.05 -19.16
N ASN A 18 -27.99 -25.14 -20.00
CA ASN A 18 -27.16 -24.10 -20.61
C ASN A 18 -26.63 -23.10 -19.57
N ARG A 19 -27.45 -22.69 -18.59
CA ARG A 19 -27.01 -21.85 -17.47
C ARG A 19 -25.89 -22.53 -16.67
N ARG A 20 -26.05 -23.81 -16.30
CA ARG A 20 -25.04 -24.58 -15.55
C ARG A 20 -23.75 -24.78 -16.35
N SER A 21 -23.87 -24.99 -17.67
CA SER A 21 -22.73 -25.05 -18.60
C SER A 21 -21.96 -23.72 -18.67
N MET A 22 -22.68 -22.60 -18.74
CA MET A 22 -22.10 -21.25 -18.72
C MET A 22 -21.44 -20.92 -17.38
N GLU A 23 -22.05 -21.30 -16.26
CA GLU A 23 -21.48 -21.15 -14.91
C GLU A 23 -20.16 -21.93 -14.78
N ASN A 24 -20.12 -23.17 -15.27
CA ASN A 24 -18.89 -23.97 -15.30
C ASN A 24 -17.82 -23.30 -16.15
N LYS A 25 -18.17 -22.80 -17.35
CA LYS A 25 -17.22 -22.09 -18.21
C LYS A 25 -16.63 -20.85 -17.53
N GLN A 26 -17.47 -20.03 -16.92
CA GLN A 26 -17.04 -18.85 -16.16
C GLN A 26 -16.16 -19.21 -14.96
N MET A 27 -16.45 -20.33 -14.29
CA MET A 27 -15.63 -20.83 -13.19
C MET A 27 -14.24 -21.26 -13.69
N PHE A 28 -14.17 -22.01 -14.79
CA PHE A 28 -12.90 -22.41 -15.42
C PHE A 28 -12.07 -21.19 -15.83
N GLU A 29 -12.68 -20.16 -16.42
CA GLU A 29 -11.98 -18.92 -16.78
C GLU A 29 -11.38 -18.22 -15.55
N LYS A 30 -12.12 -18.17 -14.43
CA LYS A 30 -11.63 -17.61 -13.17
C LYS A 30 -10.47 -18.42 -12.58
N VAL A 31 -10.55 -19.75 -12.61
CA VAL A 31 -9.50 -20.65 -12.12
C VAL A 31 -8.24 -20.51 -12.97
N ASN A 32 -8.36 -20.51 -14.29
CA ASN A 32 -7.22 -20.32 -15.19
C ASN A 32 -6.55 -18.96 -14.98
N LYS A 33 -7.35 -17.90 -14.79
CA LYS A 33 -6.84 -16.56 -14.48
C LYS A 33 -6.10 -16.55 -13.14
N LEU A 34 -6.62 -17.22 -12.11
CA LEU A 34 -5.94 -17.36 -10.82
C LEU A 34 -4.60 -18.09 -10.99
N ALA A 35 -4.58 -19.22 -11.69
CA ALA A 35 -3.36 -19.98 -11.95
C ALA A 35 -2.29 -19.12 -12.64
N SER A 36 -2.64 -18.42 -13.74
CA SER A 36 -1.69 -17.53 -14.42
C SER A 36 -1.18 -16.39 -13.53
N LYS A 37 -1.98 -15.91 -12.58
CA LYS A 37 -1.53 -14.89 -11.61
C LYS A 37 -0.60 -15.47 -10.55
N LEU A 38 -0.83 -16.71 -10.13
CA LEU A 38 0.08 -17.43 -9.22
C LEU A 38 1.43 -17.71 -9.91
N ASP A 39 1.45 -18.05 -11.19
CA ASP A 39 2.71 -18.23 -11.95
C ASP A 39 3.56 -16.95 -12.00
N ILE A 40 2.89 -15.79 -12.13
CA ILE A 40 3.55 -14.49 -12.09
C ILE A 40 4.09 -14.22 -10.69
N LEU A 41 3.27 -14.44 -9.66
CA LEU A 41 3.67 -14.25 -8.27
C LEU A 41 4.86 -15.13 -7.87
N GLU A 42 4.91 -16.37 -8.36
CA GLU A 42 6.03 -17.27 -8.11
C GLU A 42 7.35 -16.74 -8.69
N LYS A 43 7.31 -16.16 -9.89
CA LYS A 43 8.48 -15.49 -10.50
C LYS A 43 8.93 -14.29 -9.68
N ASP A 44 7.98 -13.47 -9.21
CA ASP A 44 8.27 -12.32 -8.35
C ASP A 44 8.90 -12.76 -7.02
N LEU A 45 8.39 -13.84 -6.41
CA LEU A 45 8.94 -14.41 -5.17
C LEU A 45 10.33 -15.01 -5.35
N ASN A 46 10.59 -15.68 -6.47
CA ASN A 46 11.93 -16.18 -6.80
C ASN A 46 12.93 -15.02 -6.96
N THR A 47 12.49 -13.91 -7.53
CA THR A 47 13.29 -12.68 -7.63
C THR A 47 13.49 -12.03 -6.25
N ALA A 48 12.44 -11.96 -5.43
CA ALA A 48 12.53 -11.48 -4.05
C ALA A 48 13.53 -12.30 -3.20
N LYS A 49 13.56 -13.62 -3.42
CA LYS A 49 14.50 -14.53 -2.74
C LYS A 49 15.95 -14.29 -3.15
N SER A 50 16.22 -13.97 -4.42
CA SER A 50 17.58 -13.66 -4.87
C SER A 50 18.11 -12.37 -4.24
N TYR A 51 17.23 -11.36 -4.06
CA TYR A 51 17.58 -10.14 -3.34
C TYR A 51 18.00 -10.44 -1.90
N ARG A 52 17.31 -11.33 -1.18
CA ARG A 52 17.66 -11.67 0.21
C ARG A 52 19.08 -12.24 0.38
N LEU A 53 19.66 -12.82 -0.66
CA LEU A 53 21.04 -13.33 -0.65
C LEU A 53 22.09 -12.22 -0.88
N SER A 54 21.64 -11.05 -1.35
CA SER A 54 22.48 -9.88 -1.60
C SER A 54 22.53 -8.97 -0.37
N SER A 55 23.63 -8.21 -0.19
CA SER A 55 23.69 -7.20 0.86
C SER A 55 22.84 -5.98 0.48
N LEU A 56 21.58 -5.94 0.89
CA LEU A 56 20.71 -4.76 0.71
C LEU A 56 20.97 -3.71 1.81
N ASN A 57 20.67 -2.46 1.48
CA ASN A 57 20.53 -1.38 2.48
C ASN A 57 19.38 -1.70 3.44
N THR A 58 19.47 -1.25 4.70
CA THR A 58 18.48 -1.48 5.76
C THR A 58 17.06 -1.11 5.35
N ASP A 59 16.87 0.03 4.66
CA ASP A 59 15.54 0.42 4.16
C ASP A 59 14.97 -0.60 3.16
N ALA A 60 15.80 -1.06 2.22
CA ALA A 60 15.38 -2.04 1.23
C ALA A 60 15.13 -3.44 1.84
N GLN A 61 15.86 -3.80 2.91
CA GLN A 61 15.59 -5.02 3.68
C GLN A 61 14.22 -4.95 4.37
N ILE A 62 13.90 -3.84 5.03
CA ILE A 62 12.61 -3.64 5.71
C ILE A 62 11.45 -3.74 4.71
N LYS A 63 11.60 -3.15 3.52
CA LYS A 63 10.60 -3.24 2.44
C LYS A 63 10.39 -4.67 1.98
N LEU A 64 11.49 -5.39 1.74
CA LEU A 64 11.44 -6.79 1.32
C LEU A 64 10.76 -7.67 2.37
N ASP A 65 11.13 -7.54 3.65
CA ASP A 65 10.53 -8.34 4.74
C ASP A 65 9.05 -8.01 4.95
N THR A 66 8.67 -6.74 4.83
CA THR A 66 7.26 -6.31 4.92
C THR A 66 6.44 -6.90 3.78
N TYR A 67 6.98 -6.86 2.55
CA TYR A 67 6.36 -7.49 1.38
C TYR A 67 6.19 -9.01 1.55
N LEU A 68 7.24 -9.73 1.95
CA LEU A 68 7.21 -11.17 2.15
C LEU A 68 6.20 -11.58 3.23
N THR A 69 6.12 -10.82 4.32
CA THR A 69 5.15 -11.05 5.40
C THR A 69 3.71 -10.90 4.88
N TYR A 70 3.43 -9.83 4.14
CA TYR A 70 2.11 -9.60 3.55
C TYR A 70 1.71 -10.70 2.57
N VAL A 71 2.62 -11.09 1.67
CA VAL A 71 2.36 -12.15 0.68
C VAL A 71 2.09 -13.49 1.38
N ASN A 72 2.88 -13.86 2.37
CA ASN A 72 2.70 -15.10 3.12
C ASN A 72 1.33 -15.16 3.82
N SER A 73 0.97 -14.11 4.58
CA SER A 73 -0.33 -14.05 5.25
C SER A 73 -1.50 -14.07 4.26
N THR A 74 -1.37 -13.41 3.10
CA THR A 74 -2.42 -13.39 2.08
C THR A 74 -2.55 -14.75 1.38
N LEU A 75 -1.46 -15.42 1.05
CA LEU A 75 -1.46 -16.76 0.46
C LEU A 75 -2.07 -17.78 1.40
N PHE A 76 -1.75 -17.72 2.69
CA PHE A 76 -2.36 -18.58 3.69
C PHE A 76 -3.87 -18.34 3.82
N TRP A 77 -4.30 -17.08 3.82
CA TRP A 77 -5.72 -16.73 3.78
C TRP A 77 -6.42 -17.26 2.50
N MET A 78 -5.79 -17.13 1.33
CA MET A 78 -6.31 -17.68 0.07
C MET A 78 -6.43 -19.20 0.10
N HIS A 79 -5.41 -19.90 0.61
CA HIS A 79 -5.41 -21.35 0.76
C HIS A 79 -6.58 -21.83 1.63
N LEU A 80 -6.78 -21.21 2.79
CA LEU A 80 -7.92 -21.52 3.65
C LEU A 80 -9.26 -21.26 2.94
N LYS A 81 -9.35 -20.24 2.08
CA LYS A 81 -10.59 -19.90 1.35
C LYS A 81 -10.92 -20.97 0.33
N LEU A 82 -9.89 -21.47 -0.36
CA LEU A 82 -10.03 -22.55 -1.34
C LEU A 82 -10.44 -23.86 -0.67
N ASN A 83 -9.99 -24.11 0.56
CA ASN A 83 -10.39 -25.28 1.35
C ASN A 83 -11.79 -25.16 1.98
N GLY A 84 -12.49 -24.03 1.79
CA GLY A 84 -13.84 -23.82 2.32
C GLY A 84 -13.91 -23.63 3.84
N SER A 85 -12.79 -23.27 4.49
CA SER A 85 -12.77 -22.99 5.93
C SER A 85 -13.49 -21.66 6.24
N ASP A 86 -14.14 -21.57 7.40
CA ASP A 86 -14.70 -20.30 7.87
C ASP A 86 -13.58 -19.38 8.39
N MET A 87 -13.59 -18.13 7.92
CA MET A 87 -12.61 -17.11 8.30
C MET A 87 -13.07 -16.19 9.40
N SER A 88 -14.37 -16.16 9.71
CA SER A 88 -14.95 -15.16 10.59
C SER A 88 -14.23 -15.06 11.94
N SER A 89 -13.78 -16.20 12.48
CA SER A 89 -13.05 -16.32 13.74
C SER A 89 -11.56 -16.66 13.58
N HIS A 90 -11.02 -16.73 12.36
CA HIS A 90 -9.65 -17.21 12.17
C HIS A 90 -8.63 -16.11 12.45
N TYR A 91 -7.63 -16.42 13.28
CA TYR A 91 -6.53 -15.52 13.66
C TYR A 91 -5.77 -14.89 12.46
N ILE A 92 -5.78 -15.52 11.28
CA ILE A 92 -5.11 -15.03 10.08
C ILE A 92 -5.60 -13.64 9.66
N LEU A 93 -6.85 -13.29 9.97
CA LEU A 93 -7.37 -11.95 9.68
C LEU A 93 -6.63 -10.87 10.49
N HIS A 94 -6.19 -11.19 11.71
CA HIS A 94 -5.40 -10.28 12.53
C HIS A 94 -3.99 -10.10 11.96
N ASP A 95 -3.34 -11.19 11.52
CA ASP A 95 -2.03 -11.12 10.87
C ASP A 95 -2.10 -10.35 9.55
N LEU A 96 -3.13 -10.60 8.74
CA LEU A 96 -3.34 -9.88 7.49
C LEU A 96 -3.56 -8.39 7.72
N ARG A 97 -4.35 -8.03 8.75
CA ARG A 97 -4.55 -6.64 9.15
C ARG A 97 -3.23 -6.00 9.60
N ARG A 98 -2.43 -6.69 10.42
CA ARG A 98 -1.13 -6.21 10.87
C ARG A 98 -0.19 -5.95 9.68
N ALA A 99 -0.09 -6.89 8.74
CA ALA A 99 0.74 -6.73 7.56
C ALA A 99 0.28 -5.54 6.70
N LYS A 100 -1.04 -5.36 6.56
CA LYS A 100 -1.62 -4.20 5.86
C LYS A 100 -1.31 -2.88 6.57
N ASP A 101 -1.37 -2.85 7.90
CA ASP A 101 -1.05 -1.66 8.69
C ASP A 101 0.45 -1.29 8.55
N MET A 102 1.35 -2.27 8.43
CA MET A 102 2.77 -2.03 8.16
C MET A 102 2.99 -1.38 6.79
N LEU A 103 2.34 -1.89 5.73
CA LEU A 103 2.41 -1.30 4.39
C LEU A 103 1.83 0.12 4.34
N ALA A 104 0.74 0.36 5.08
CA ALA A 104 0.13 1.69 5.17
C ALA A 104 1.07 2.71 5.83
N ARG A 105 1.80 2.28 6.87
CA ARG A 105 2.82 3.12 7.53
C ARG A 105 3.99 3.40 6.61
N GLU A 106 4.49 2.39 5.89
CA GLU A 106 5.57 2.57 4.90
C GLU A 106 5.17 3.60 3.84
N LYS A 107 3.94 3.48 3.31
CA LYS A 107 3.40 4.45 2.37
C LYS A 107 3.35 5.87 2.95
N ALA A 108 2.85 6.02 4.17
CA ALA A 108 2.78 7.33 4.82
C ALA A 108 4.17 7.97 5.01
N MET A 109 5.19 7.16 5.32
CA MET A 109 6.58 7.62 5.41
C MET A 109 7.09 8.10 4.04
N ASN A 110 6.85 7.32 2.98
CA ASN A 110 7.28 7.68 1.64
C ASN A 110 6.56 8.92 1.09
N ASP A 111 5.26 9.05 1.37
CA ASP A 111 4.47 10.22 1.02
C ASP A 111 4.97 11.46 1.79
N SER A 112 5.35 11.31 3.07
CA SER A 112 5.94 12.39 3.85
C SER A 112 7.31 12.83 3.33
N LEU A 113 8.12 11.91 2.80
CA LEU A 113 9.42 12.25 2.19
C LEU A 113 9.26 13.01 0.87
N THR A 114 8.21 12.70 0.11
CA THR A 114 7.93 13.32 -1.20
C THR A 114 7.04 14.56 -1.11
N ALA A 115 6.45 14.83 0.05
CA ALA A 115 5.59 15.99 0.28
C ALA A 115 6.35 17.31 0.02
N PRO A 116 5.71 18.29 -0.66
CA PRO A 116 6.31 19.59 -0.90
C PRO A 116 6.59 20.27 0.44
N ARG A 117 7.85 20.63 0.67
CA ARG A 117 8.25 21.37 1.87
C ARG A 117 8.12 22.86 1.62
N LEU A 118 7.71 23.59 2.64
CA LEU A 118 7.66 25.05 2.61
C LEU A 118 9.10 25.57 2.41
N ASP A 119 9.30 26.45 1.43
CA ASP A 119 10.57 27.16 1.30
C ASP A 119 10.66 28.20 2.42
N ILE A 120 11.42 27.85 3.46
CA ILE A 120 11.61 28.68 4.65
C ILE A 120 12.15 30.06 4.25
N SER A 121 13.06 30.14 3.27
CA SER A 121 13.67 31.39 2.81
C SER A 121 12.64 32.30 2.12
N ALA A 122 11.82 31.74 1.23
CA ALA A 122 10.74 32.49 0.59
C ALA A 122 9.70 32.95 1.62
N SER A 123 9.29 32.06 2.53
CA SER A 123 8.33 32.38 3.59
C SER A 123 8.84 33.46 4.55
N GLN A 124 10.14 33.45 4.88
CA GLN A 124 10.76 34.53 5.65
C GLN A 124 10.64 35.89 4.94
N ARG A 125 10.87 35.94 3.62
CA ARG A 125 10.72 37.18 2.84
C ARG A 125 9.28 37.67 2.83
N PHE A 126 8.31 36.77 2.67
CA PHE A 126 6.89 37.13 2.73
C PHE A 126 6.50 37.72 4.08
N ILE A 127 6.93 37.07 5.17
CA ILE A 127 6.65 37.52 6.54
C ILE A 127 7.33 38.88 6.82
N ALA A 128 8.60 39.03 6.42
CA ALA A 128 9.34 40.30 6.56
C ALA A 128 8.69 41.45 5.80
N SER A 129 8.22 41.18 4.57
CA SER A 129 7.50 42.15 3.75
C SER A 129 6.18 42.58 4.41
N GLY A 130 5.39 41.61 4.91
CA GLY A 130 4.12 41.91 5.58
C GLY A 130 4.28 42.68 6.89
N MET A 131 5.31 42.35 7.68
CA MET A 131 5.56 43.00 8.97
C MET A 131 6.43 44.26 8.88
N HIS A 132 6.97 44.60 7.70
CA HIS A 132 7.95 45.68 7.50
C HIS A 132 9.20 45.57 8.40
N THR A 133 9.47 44.39 8.96
CA THR A 133 10.59 44.12 9.87
C THR A 133 11.62 43.21 9.22
N ARG A 134 12.91 43.47 9.44
CA ARG A 134 13.98 42.54 9.03
C ARG A 134 14.23 41.49 10.12
N PHE A 135 14.21 40.22 9.73
CA PHE A 135 14.58 39.10 10.59
C PHE A 135 16.05 38.73 10.38
N ILE A 136 16.68 38.24 11.44
CA ILE A 136 18.04 37.70 11.46
C ILE A 136 17.95 36.32 12.12
N GLU A 137 18.66 35.35 11.54
CA GLU A 137 18.79 34.01 12.13
C GLU A 137 19.96 34.01 13.11
N MET A 138 19.72 33.56 14.35
CA MET A 138 20.73 33.31 15.37
C MET A 138 20.55 31.91 15.92
N ASP A 139 21.54 31.03 15.73
CA ASP A 139 21.57 29.68 16.30
C ASP A 139 20.28 28.87 16.05
N GLY A 140 19.69 29.03 14.86
CA GLY A 140 18.45 28.37 14.45
C GLY A 140 17.15 28.99 14.98
N ILE A 141 17.23 30.13 15.69
CA ILE A 141 16.08 30.91 16.15
C ILE A 141 16.00 32.22 15.35
N MET A 142 14.81 32.50 14.79
CA MET A 142 14.55 33.72 14.05
C MET A 142 14.18 34.85 15.00
N VAL A 143 14.96 35.94 14.97
CA VAL A 143 14.75 37.11 15.83
C VAL A 143 14.64 38.36 14.98
N THR A 144 13.88 39.37 15.42
CA THR A 144 13.87 40.66 14.71
C THR A 144 15.22 41.36 14.86
N LYS A 145 15.64 42.12 13.86
CA LYS A 145 16.89 42.91 13.91
C LYS A 145 16.93 43.88 15.08
N GLU A 146 15.77 44.39 15.51
CA GLU A 146 15.66 45.28 16.67
C GLU A 146 15.90 44.54 17.97
N GLN A 147 15.27 43.38 18.16
CA GLN A 147 15.51 42.51 19.32
C GLN A 147 16.97 42.04 19.39
N TYR A 148 17.59 41.70 18.25
CA TYR A 148 19.00 41.33 18.22
C TYR A 148 19.91 42.46 18.69
N LYS A 149 19.72 43.67 18.14
CA LYS A 149 20.49 44.86 18.56
C LYS A 149 20.32 45.16 20.05
N ARG A 150 19.11 44.99 20.57
CA ARG A 150 18.81 45.18 21.99
C ARG A 150 19.56 44.16 22.85
N SER A 151 19.53 42.89 22.48
CA SER A 151 20.27 41.83 23.18
C SER A 151 21.78 42.06 23.17
N LEU A 152 22.36 42.49 22.04
CA LEU A 152 23.78 42.87 21.97
C LEU A 152 24.12 44.04 22.90
N ALA A 153 23.26 45.06 22.97
CA ALA A 153 23.45 46.21 23.85
C ALA A 153 23.33 45.84 25.34
N GLU A 154 22.41 44.92 25.67
CA GLU A 154 22.27 44.38 27.03
C GLU A 154 23.52 43.58 27.42
N CYS A 155 24.04 42.71 26.54
CA CYS A 155 25.29 41.98 26.78
C CYS A 155 26.51 42.91 26.94
N ALA A 156 26.56 44.02 26.22
CA ALA A 156 27.66 44.98 26.31
C ALA A 156 27.66 45.81 27.61
N ASN A 157 26.49 46.03 28.22
CA ASN A 157 26.34 46.79 29.48
C ASN A 157 26.55 45.94 30.74
N ILE A 158 26.81 44.65 30.60
CA ILE A 158 27.01 43.69 31.71
C ILE A 158 28.50 43.39 31.95
N ASN A 159 29.41 43.94 31.12
CA ASN A 159 30.87 43.91 31.31
C ASN A 159 31.40 45.27 31.78
#